data_AF-A0A833JAS0-F1
#
_entry.id   AF-A0A833JAS0-F1
#
_cell.length_a   1.000
_cell.length_b   1.000
_cell.length_c   1.000
_cell.angle_alpha   90.00
_cell.angle_beta   90.00
_cell.angle_gamma   90.00
#
_symmetry.space_group_name_H-M   'P 1'
#
loop_
_entity.id
_entity.type
_entity.pdbx_description
1 polymer ?
#
loop_
_entity_poly.entity_id
_entity_poly.type
_entity_poly.pdbx_seq_one_letter_code
_entity_poly.pdbx_strand_id
1 'polypeptide(L)'
;MNFLRFLVLVVFCSLNFHACSAPSKAPFPLGTEIEWEELLKQNNSSIAKDFIHSSKIIHDRLLYKGIPYEKDGISQFWENRYQASQDKFKFMRKYGVDCTRLLRYLFRNMLQLPYNSLFTEAPIISHTFANINSQNAKQLRNFIRVPQSKNGFRPQTGDILAFPGHAIAVLDPKNCISIQSSSWVCKNIKDGRCVEAEMGKYAGVAIYKLASNRFCSNGLWKGMDGDHNKFTVAWRHRAFTTWISEMPKHAFTSKRIFLTGKNIAGKYIYFEGSNKAVRTTLNKYNKKNGLQSVFVLVPNDAKSGKIKIYWGTGRPTLLKTVDSSLSIIINKKGLVRNK
;
A
#
# COMPACT_ATOMS: atom_id res chain seq x y z
N MET A 1 -44.28 -47.65 -49.39
CA MET A 1 -44.54 -46.43 -48.60
C MET A 1 -43.18 -45.84 -48.25
N ASN A 2 -42.62 -44.92 -49.06
CA ASN A 2 -42.84 -43.45 -48.99
C ASN A 2 -42.55 -42.94 -47.55
N PHE A 3 -41.54 -42.12 -47.24
CA PHE A 3 -41.07 -40.89 -47.90
C PHE A 3 -39.64 -40.48 -47.43
N LEU A 4 -38.86 -39.92 -48.38
CA LEU A 4 -37.86 -38.83 -48.31
C LEU A 4 -36.79 -38.79 -47.20
N ARG A 5 -35.49 -38.96 -47.50
CA ARG A 5 -34.53 -37.95 -48.04
C ARG A 5 -34.55 -36.60 -47.29
N PHE A 6 -33.47 -36.28 -46.58
CA PHE A 6 -32.63 -35.14 -46.97
C PHE A 6 -31.19 -35.31 -46.46
N LEU A 7 -30.28 -35.26 -47.43
CA LEU A 7 -28.84 -35.22 -47.32
C LEU A 7 -28.43 -33.75 -47.29
N VAL A 8 -27.65 -33.30 -46.30
CA VAL A 8 -26.80 -32.11 -46.44
C VAL A 8 -25.42 -32.46 -45.91
N LEU A 9 -24.51 -32.64 -46.85
CA LEU A 9 -23.06 -32.66 -46.69
C LEU A 9 -22.57 -31.22 -46.77
N VAL A 10 -21.86 -30.75 -45.73
CA VAL A 10 -20.83 -29.69 -45.80
C VAL A 10 -19.77 -30.11 -44.76
N VAL A 11 -18.67 -30.79 -45.11
CA VAL A 11 -17.45 -30.36 -45.82
C VAL A 11 -16.61 -29.35 -45.00
N PHE A 12 -15.53 -29.90 -44.45
CA PHE A 12 -14.21 -29.31 -44.16
C PHE A 12 -13.99 -28.42 -42.92
N CYS A 13 -13.15 -28.93 -42.01
CA CYS A 13 -11.80 -28.43 -41.67
C CYS A 13 -11.52 -28.76 -40.19
N SER A 14 -10.79 -29.84 -39.91
CA SER A 14 -9.33 -29.86 -39.75
C SER A 14 -8.86 -29.39 -38.37
N LEU A 15 -8.13 -30.31 -37.72
CA LEU A 15 -6.99 -30.06 -36.84
C LEU A 15 -7.27 -29.63 -35.39
N ASN A 16 -6.95 -30.59 -34.49
CA ASN A 16 -6.11 -30.42 -33.31
C ASN A 16 -6.24 -29.10 -32.55
N PHE A 17 -6.94 -29.12 -31.43
CA PHE A 17 -6.42 -28.66 -30.14
C PHE A 17 -7.27 -29.31 -29.05
N HIS A 18 -6.92 -30.52 -28.61
CA HIS A 18 -7.10 -30.82 -27.18
C HIS A 18 -6.08 -29.95 -26.46
N ALA A 19 -6.44 -28.68 -26.26
CA ALA A 19 -5.83 -27.89 -25.23
C ALA A 19 -6.10 -28.66 -23.94
N CYS A 20 -5.05 -29.32 -23.43
CA CYS A 20 -4.96 -29.70 -22.03
C CYS A 20 -5.32 -28.45 -21.25
N SER A 21 -6.58 -28.36 -20.81
CA SER A 21 -7.01 -27.30 -19.91
C SER A 21 -6.20 -27.52 -18.65
N ALA A 22 -5.17 -26.69 -18.48
CA ALA A 22 -4.39 -26.65 -17.25
C ALA A 22 -5.40 -26.59 -16.09
N PRO A 23 -5.26 -27.45 -15.06
CA PRO A 23 -6.17 -27.41 -13.93
C PRO A 23 -6.18 -25.99 -13.35
N SER A 24 -7.38 -25.48 -13.09
CA SER A 24 -7.59 -24.15 -12.53
C SER A 24 -6.67 -23.92 -11.34
N LYS A 25 -5.87 -22.84 -11.39
CA LYS A 25 -4.94 -22.38 -10.35
C LYS A 25 -5.55 -22.61 -8.94
N ALA A 26 -5.00 -23.56 -8.18
CA ALA A 26 -5.48 -23.83 -6.83
C ALA A 26 -5.22 -22.60 -5.93
N PRO A 27 -6.22 -22.07 -5.19
CA PRO A 27 -6.15 -20.81 -4.46
C PRO A 27 -5.58 -21.04 -3.06
N PHE A 28 -4.34 -21.50 -2.96
CA PHE A 28 -3.71 -21.62 -1.65
C PHE A 28 -3.23 -20.24 -1.16
N PRO A 29 -3.38 -19.93 0.13
CA PRO A 29 -2.78 -18.73 0.74
C PRO A 29 -1.26 -18.73 0.64
N LEU A 30 -0.65 -19.92 0.56
CA LEU A 30 0.72 -20.14 0.13
C LEU A 30 0.81 -20.00 -1.40
N GLY A 31 1.59 -19.03 -1.87
CA GLY A 31 1.76 -18.80 -3.31
C GLY A 31 0.68 -17.92 -3.93
N THR A 32 0.13 -16.96 -3.18
CA THR A 32 -0.73 -15.92 -3.75
C THR A 32 0.03 -15.17 -4.85
N GLU A 33 -0.32 -15.43 -6.11
CA GLU A 33 0.19 -14.68 -7.26
C GLU A 33 -0.40 -13.26 -7.26
N ILE A 34 0.46 -12.27 -7.52
CA ILE A 34 0.05 -10.87 -7.68
C ILE A 34 0.47 -10.37 -9.06
N GLU A 35 -0.49 -9.79 -9.76
CA GLU A 35 -0.26 -8.99 -10.97
C GLU A 35 0.32 -7.62 -10.58
N TRP A 36 1.60 -7.58 -10.22
CA TRP A 36 2.25 -6.40 -9.65
C TRP A 36 2.15 -5.15 -10.51
N GLU A 37 2.31 -5.30 -11.82
CA GLU A 37 2.25 -4.17 -12.76
C GLU A 37 0.85 -3.58 -12.85
N GLU A 38 -0.17 -4.43 -12.86
CA GLU A 38 -1.56 -4.00 -12.90
C GLU A 38 -1.94 -3.29 -11.59
N LEU A 39 -1.52 -3.84 -10.44
CA LEU A 39 -1.72 -3.20 -9.15
C LEU A 39 -1.05 -1.81 -9.08
N LEU A 40 0.14 -1.66 -9.68
CA LEU A 40 0.82 -0.36 -9.79
C LEU A 40 0.06 0.63 -10.68
N LYS A 41 -0.53 0.17 -11.78
CA LYS A 41 -1.33 1.01 -12.70
C LYS A 41 -2.62 1.50 -12.05
N GLN A 42 -3.28 0.65 -11.25
CA GLN A 42 -4.54 0.98 -10.56
C GLN A 42 -4.38 2.03 -9.45
N ASN A 43 -3.16 2.23 -8.93
CA ASN A 43 -2.90 3.13 -7.80
C ASN A 43 -2.30 4.47 -8.26
N ASN A 44 -3.06 5.57 -8.14
CA ASN A 44 -2.59 6.90 -8.57
C ASN A 44 -1.64 7.61 -7.58
N SER A 45 -1.64 7.21 -6.31
CA SER A 45 -0.80 7.82 -5.28
C SER A 45 0.64 7.31 -5.37
N SER A 46 1.63 8.22 -5.40
CA SER A 46 3.05 7.85 -5.43
C SER A 46 3.42 6.97 -4.23
N ILE A 47 3.01 7.35 -3.02
CA ILE A 47 3.29 6.56 -1.82
C ILE A 47 2.60 5.19 -1.83
N ALA A 48 1.43 5.06 -2.48
CA ALA A 48 0.79 3.75 -2.67
C ALA A 48 1.59 2.87 -3.64
N LYS A 49 2.14 3.45 -4.72
CA LYS A 49 3.06 2.74 -5.61
C LYS A 49 4.34 2.33 -4.89
N ASP A 50 4.91 3.21 -4.08
CA ASP A 50 6.10 2.89 -3.26
C ASP A 50 5.79 1.78 -2.25
N PHE A 51 4.59 1.75 -1.69
CA PHE A 51 4.12 0.67 -0.81
C PHE A 51 4.03 -0.66 -1.55
N ILE A 52 3.51 -0.67 -2.78
CA ILE A 52 3.45 -1.89 -3.61
C ILE A 52 4.86 -2.39 -3.95
N HIS A 53 5.76 -1.49 -4.39
CA HIS A 53 7.16 -1.85 -4.64
C HIS A 53 7.85 -2.38 -3.39
N SER A 54 7.65 -1.73 -2.24
CA SER A 54 8.21 -2.15 -0.96
C SER A 54 7.69 -3.54 -0.55
N SER A 55 6.40 -3.78 -0.75
CA SER A 55 5.76 -5.08 -0.47
C SER A 55 6.31 -6.17 -1.38
N LYS A 56 6.54 -5.87 -2.67
CA LYS A 56 7.21 -6.77 -3.61
C LYS A 56 8.65 -7.08 -3.18
N ILE A 57 9.44 -6.07 -2.82
CA ILE A 57 10.81 -6.28 -2.33
C ILE A 57 10.82 -7.15 -1.08
N ILE A 58 9.90 -6.89 -0.13
CA ILE A 58 9.77 -7.70 1.08
C ILE A 58 9.40 -9.13 0.71
N HIS A 59 8.37 -9.32 -0.11
CA HIS A 59 7.97 -10.60 -0.65
C HIS A 59 9.18 -11.33 -1.25
N ASP A 60 9.86 -10.75 -2.24
CA ASP A 60 10.96 -11.40 -2.95
C ASP A 60 12.17 -11.71 -2.06
N ARG A 61 12.47 -10.88 -1.06
CA ARG A 61 13.65 -11.05 -0.17
C ARG A 61 13.38 -11.88 1.07
N LEU A 62 12.12 -12.03 1.45
CA LEU A 62 11.68 -12.84 2.59
C LEU A 62 11.01 -14.15 2.14
N LEU A 63 10.79 -14.34 0.83
CA LEU A 63 10.38 -15.62 0.26
C LEU A 63 11.51 -16.65 0.32
N TYR A 64 11.09 -17.87 0.60
CA TYR A 64 11.87 -19.09 0.63
C TYR A 64 12.83 -19.27 1.82
N LYS A 65 12.51 -20.32 2.60
CA LYS A 65 13.20 -20.91 3.78
C LYS A 65 12.61 -20.60 5.16
N GLY A 66 11.55 -19.82 5.22
CA GLY A 66 10.86 -19.59 6.48
C GLY A 66 11.54 -18.60 7.36
N ILE A 67 10.73 -17.67 7.83
CA ILE A 67 11.15 -16.72 8.83
C ILE A 67 10.54 -17.22 10.12
N PRO A 68 11.33 -17.53 11.16
CA PRO A 68 10.77 -17.89 12.46
C PRO A 68 9.73 -16.84 12.85
N TYR A 69 8.54 -17.22 13.28
CA TYR A 69 7.66 -16.24 13.91
C TYR A 69 7.98 -16.20 15.39
N GLU A 70 8.28 -15.02 15.92
CA GLU A 70 8.55 -14.87 17.34
C GLU A 70 7.22 -14.87 18.12
N LYS A 71 6.80 -16.06 18.56
CA LYS A 71 5.51 -16.29 19.21
C LYS A 71 5.44 -15.71 20.63
N ASP A 72 6.57 -15.66 21.34
CA ASP A 72 6.66 -15.24 22.76
C ASP A 72 6.89 -13.74 22.92
N GLY A 73 6.74 -12.98 21.82
CA GLY A 73 6.97 -11.55 21.79
C GLY A 73 8.44 -11.22 21.64
N ILE A 74 8.71 -10.17 20.87
CA ILE A 74 10.07 -9.78 20.56
C ILE A 74 10.60 -8.83 21.65
N SER A 75 11.66 -9.28 22.34
CA SER A 75 12.31 -8.56 23.45
C SER A 75 13.02 -7.27 23.01
N GLN A 76 13.32 -6.39 23.98
CA GLN A 76 14.11 -5.18 23.74
C GLN A 76 15.49 -5.48 23.11
N PHE A 77 16.03 -6.67 23.40
CA PHE A 77 17.28 -7.14 22.82
C PHE A 77 17.22 -7.34 21.31
N TRP A 78 16.10 -7.88 20.80
CA TRP A 78 15.88 -7.99 19.36
C TRP A 78 15.84 -6.62 18.70
N GLU A 79 15.18 -5.62 19.31
CA GLU A 79 15.13 -4.25 18.76
C GLU A 79 16.52 -3.65 18.62
N ASN A 80 17.32 -3.75 19.68
CA ASN A 80 18.68 -3.23 19.71
C ASN A 80 19.54 -3.90 18.63
N ARG A 81 19.47 -5.23 18.51
CA ARG A 81 20.22 -5.97 17.49
C ARG A 81 19.70 -5.74 16.07
N TYR A 82 18.39 -5.58 15.91
CA TYR A 82 17.79 -5.22 14.64
C TYR A 82 18.32 -3.86 14.18
N GLN A 83 18.39 -2.85 15.06
CA GLN A 83 18.96 -1.54 14.70
C GLN A 83 20.46 -1.63 14.37
N ALA A 84 21.22 -2.40 15.12
CA ALA A 84 22.66 -2.59 14.87
C ALA A 84 22.97 -3.42 13.61
N SER A 85 22.02 -4.22 13.12
CA SER A 85 22.24 -5.08 11.94
C SER A 85 22.43 -4.26 10.67
N GLN A 86 23.49 -4.55 9.91
CA GLN A 86 23.72 -3.95 8.59
C GLN A 86 22.70 -4.44 7.55
N ASP A 87 22.39 -5.74 7.55
CA ASP A 87 21.36 -6.33 6.69
C ASP A 87 20.11 -6.66 7.52
N LYS A 88 19.09 -5.80 7.40
CA LYS A 88 17.80 -5.99 8.07
C LYS A 88 17.07 -7.24 7.60
N PHE A 89 17.18 -7.60 6.32
CA PHE A 89 16.53 -8.80 5.79
C PHE A 89 17.20 -10.07 6.31
N LYS A 90 18.54 -10.11 6.34
CA LYS A 90 19.28 -11.24 6.94
C LYS A 90 18.94 -11.41 8.42
N PHE A 91 18.82 -10.29 9.15
CA PHE A 91 18.42 -10.31 10.54
C PHE A 91 17.00 -10.86 10.72
N MET A 92 16.02 -10.31 10.02
CA MET A 92 14.62 -10.77 10.10
C MET A 92 14.50 -12.24 9.74
N ARG A 93 15.22 -12.73 8.71
CA ARG A 93 15.23 -14.17 8.38
C ARG A 93 15.74 -15.06 9.51
N LYS A 94 16.72 -14.59 10.29
CA LYS A 94 17.33 -15.38 11.37
C LYS A 94 16.52 -15.33 12.66
N TYR A 95 15.98 -14.18 13.02
CA TYR A 95 15.38 -13.91 14.34
C TYR A 95 13.89 -13.68 14.30
N GLY A 96 13.27 -13.84 13.14
CA GLY A 96 11.86 -13.66 12.99
C GLY A 96 11.37 -12.22 12.95
N VAL A 97 10.09 -12.06 12.63
CA VAL A 97 9.39 -10.78 12.61
C VAL A 97 7.92 -11.03 12.93
N ASP A 98 7.29 -10.10 13.65
CA ASP A 98 5.86 -10.09 13.92
C ASP A 98 5.13 -9.01 13.09
N CYS A 99 3.80 -8.97 13.20
CA CYS A 99 2.97 -7.99 12.50
C CYS A 99 3.35 -6.54 12.76
N THR A 100 3.71 -6.20 13.99
CA THR A 100 4.01 -4.82 14.41
C THR A 100 5.34 -4.33 13.86
N ARG A 101 6.33 -5.22 13.78
CA ARG A 101 7.67 -4.94 13.24
C ARG A 101 7.70 -4.98 11.73
N LEU A 102 6.91 -5.84 11.10
CA LEU A 102 6.68 -5.79 9.66
C LEU A 102 6.06 -4.43 9.28
N LEU A 103 5.04 -3.97 10.01
CA LEU A 103 4.44 -2.65 9.79
C LEU A 103 5.46 -1.52 10.04
N ARG A 104 6.23 -1.57 11.13
CA ARG A 104 7.32 -0.61 11.37
C ARG A 104 8.30 -0.61 10.20
N TYR A 105 8.73 -1.78 9.72
CA TYR A 105 9.67 -1.89 8.62
C TYR A 105 9.10 -1.30 7.32
N LEU A 106 7.89 -1.68 6.94
CA LEU A 106 7.18 -1.13 5.79
C LEU A 106 7.09 0.40 5.84
N PHE A 107 6.49 0.94 6.90
CA PHE A 107 6.20 2.38 6.95
C PHE A 107 7.44 3.22 7.26
N ARG A 108 8.30 2.79 8.18
CA ARG A 108 9.46 3.59 8.62
C ARG A 108 10.70 3.37 7.78
N ASN A 109 11.02 2.12 7.43
CA ASN A 109 12.29 1.81 6.76
C ASN A 109 12.15 1.82 5.23
N MET A 110 11.10 1.20 4.70
CA MET A 110 10.89 1.12 3.25
C MET A 110 10.29 2.42 2.70
N LEU A 111 9.23 2.93 3.34
CA LEU A 111 8.55 4.16 2.90
C LEU A 111 9.10 5.45 3.51
N GLN A 112 9.96 5.35 4.53
CA GLN A 112 10.54 6.51 5.21
C GLN A 112 9.49 7.48 5.78
N LEU A 113 8.33 6.95 6.18
CA LEU A 113 7.24 7.74 6.75
C LEU A 113 7.37 7.86 8.27
N PRO A 114 6.99 9.02 8.85
CA PRO A 114 6.94 9.20 10.30
C PRO A 114 5.96 8.24 10.98
N TYR A 115 6.48 7.17 11.60
CA TYR A 115 5.64 6.15 12.25
C TYR A 115 5.11 6.58 13.61
N ASN A 116 5.86 7.41 14.36
CA ASN A 116 5.45 8.00 15.64
C ASN A 116 5.19 6.99 16.79
N SER A 117 6.08 6.01 16.94
CA SER A 117 6.13 5.19 18.15
C SER A 117 6.50 6.03 19.39
N LEU A 118 6.14 5.56 20.59
CA LEU A 118 6.55 6.15 21.87
C LEU A 118 8.06 6.22 22.01
N PHE A 119 8.76 5.20 21.52
CA PHE A 119 10.20 5.15 21.46
C PHE A 119 10.61 5.13 20.00
N THR A 120 11.54 5.99 19.62
CA THR A 120 11.95 6.18 18.21
C THR A 120 12.17 4.84 17.52
N GLU A 121 12.83 3.89 18.19
CA GLU A 121 13.18 2.58 17.63
C GLU A 121 12.18 1.45 17.84
N ALA A 122 11.15 1.61 18.68
CA ALA A 122 10.18 0.55 18.94
C ALA A 122 9.03 0.53 17.90
N PRO A 123 8.39 -0.62 17.65
CA PRO A 123 7.16 -0.69 16.88
C PRO A 123 5.97 -0.09 17.66
N ILE A 124 4.92 0.26 16.94
CA ILE A 124 3.59 0.48 17.52
C ILE A 124 2.96 -0.90 17.66
N ILE A 125 2.68 -1.32 18.89
CA ILE A 125 2.12 -2.64 19.15
C ILE A 125 0.70 -2.79 18.57
N SER A 126 0.33 -4.01 18.17
CA SER A 126 -0.94 -4.31 17.49
C SER A 126 -2.17 -3.88 18.30
N HIS A 127 -2.12 -4.04 19.62
CA HIS A 127 -3.17 -3.55 20.53
C HIS A 127 -3.41 -2.04 20.44
N THR A 128 -2.38 -1.24 20.15
CA THR A 128 -2.55 0.21 19.94
C THR A 128 -3.34 0.48 18.66
N PHE A 129 -3.11 -0.29 17.60
CA PHE A 129 -3.91 -0.19 16.37
C PHE A 129 -5.35 -0.68 16.58
N ALA A 130 -5.57 -1.72 17.40
CA ALA A 130 -6.89 -2.32 17.59
C ALA A 130 -7.78 -1.60 18.61
N ASN A 131 -7.22 -0.73 19.48
CA ASN A 131 -7.97 -0.01 20.50
C ASN A 131 -7.95 1.51 20.29
N ILE A 132 -9.09 1.99 19.82
CA ILE A 132 -9.42 3.40 19.55
C ILE A 132 -9.27 4.33 20.77
N ASN A 133 -9.52 3.79 21.98
CA ASN A 133 -9.53 4.54 23.23
C ASN A 133 -8.25 4.32 24.04
N SER A 134 -7.22 3.69 23.45
CA SER A 134 -5.95 3.47 24.13
C SER A 134 -5.32 4.80 24.55
N GLN A 135 -4.78 4.87 25.76
CA GLN A 135 -3.92 5.98 26.21
C GLN A 135 -2.71 6.18 25.28
N ASN A 136 -2.34 5.14 24.54
CA ASN A 136 -1.26 5.15 23.56
C ASN A 136 -1.71 5.59 22.15
N ALA A 137 -2.96 6.01 21.94
CA ALA A 137 -3.47 6.48 20.66
C ALA A 137 -2.71 7.70 20.11
N LYS A 138 -1.99 8.45 20.96
CA LYS A 138 -1.06 9.51 20.54
C LYS A 138 0.03 9.02 19.57
N GLN A 139 0.37 7.72 19.61
CA GLN A 139 1.28 7.10 18.65
C GLN A 139 0.73 7.14 17.22
N LEU A 140 -0.60 7.13 17.07
CA LEU A 140 -1.29 7.10 15.78
C LEU A 140 -1.55 8.49 15.18
N ARG A 141 -0.91 9.57 15.67
CA ARG A 141 -1.19 10.95 15.23
C ARG A 141 -0.98 11.20 13.72
N ASN A 142 -0.10 10.42 13.09
CA ASN A 142 0.16 10.50 11.65
C ASN A 142 -0.77 9.60 10.82
N PHE A 143 -1.63 8.84 11.50
CA PHE A 143 -2.68 8.04 10.89
C PHE A 143 -4.02 8.76 11.04
N ILE A 144 -4.95 8.42 10.18
CA ILE A 144 -6.37 8.78 10.26
C ILE A 144 -7.18 7.49 10.24
N ARG A 145 -8.35 7.52 10.85
CA ARG A 145 -9.25 6.37 10.80
C ARG A 145 -9.88 6.25 9.43
N VAL A 146 -9.97 5.02 8.95
CA VAL A 146 -10.81 4.70 7.79
C VAL A 146 -12.23 4.46 8.33
N PRO A 147 -13.26 5.14 7.80
CA PRO A 147 -14.63 4.95 8.26
C PRO A 147 -15.10 3.51 8.11
N GLN A 148 -15.77 3.01 9.15
CA GLN A 148 -16.41 1.70 9.11
C GLN A 148 -17.72 1.79 8.29
N SER A 149 -17.89 0.86 7.36
CA SER A 149 -19.17 0.61 6.69
C SER A 149 -20.01 -0.34 7.56
N LYS A 150 -21.32 -0.46 7.29
CA LYS A 150 -22.25 -1.30 8.10
C LYS A 150 -21.69 -2.69 8.45
N ASN A 151 -20.97 -3.33 7.53
CA ASN A 151 -20.48 -4.70 7.68
C ASN A 151 -18.96 -4.85 7.44
N GLY A 152 -18.14 -3.85 7.76
CA GLY A 152 -16.67 -3.94 7.62
C GLY A 152 -16.02 -2.62 7.17
N PHE A 153 -14.85 -2.72 6.55
CA PHE A 153 -14.08 -1.57 6.05
C PHE A 153 -13.92 -1.65 4.54
N ARG A 154 -13.86 -0.48 3.89
CA ARG A 154 -13.42 -0.35 2.49
C ARG A 154 -12.04 0.31 2.46
N PRO A 155 -10.98 -0.45 2.74
CA PRO A 155 -9.63 0.09 2.73
C PRO A 155 -9.16 0.45 1.32
N GLN A 156 -8.05 1.16 1.25
CA GLN A 156 -7.22 1.30 0.06
C GLN A 156 -5.85 0.64 0.30
N THR A 157 -5.06 0.50 -0.75
CA THR A 157 -3.66 0.06 -0.68
C THR A 157 -2.87 0.86 0.36
N GLY A 158 -2.17 0.15 1.25
CA GLY A 158 -1.39 0.71 2.35
C GLY A 158 -2.19 1.08 3.60
N ASP A 159 -3.52 0.84 3.62
CA ASP A 159 -4.26 0.92 4.89
C ASP A 159 -3.90 -0.26 5.79
N ILE A 160 -3.93 -0.02 7.10
CA ILE A 160 -3.73 -1.02 8.14
C ILE A 160 -5.10 -1.44 8.67
N LEU A 161 -5.41 -2.72 8.64
CA LEU A 161 -6.59 -3.29 9.30
C LEU A 161 -6.13 -4.03 10.57
N ALA A 162 -6.82 -3.80 11.69
CA ALA A 162 -6.43 -4.37 12.97
C ALA A 162 -7.62 -4.95 13.74
N PHE A 163 -7.32 -5.96 14.53
CA PHE A 163 -8.20 -6.53 15.56
C PHE A 163 -7.35 -6.89 16.78
N PRO A 164 -7.94 -7.11 17.97
CA PRO A 164 -7.17 -7.46 19.16
C PRO A 164 -6.25 -8.66 18.90
N GLY A 165 -4.93 -8.44 18.99
CA GLY A 165 -3.91 -9.46 18.76
C GLY A 165 -3.19 -9.40 17.40
N HIS A 166 -3.72 -8.73 16.38
CA HIS A 166 -3.08 -8.72 15.05
C HIS A 166 -3.39 -7.48 14.21
N ALA A 167 -2.48 -7.17 13.27
CA ALA A 167 -2.65 -6.10 12.29
C ALA A 167 -2.03 -6.48 10.95
N ILE A 168 -2.68 -6.09 9.86
CA ILE A 168 -2.24 -6.37 8.48
C ILE A 168 -2.15 -5.08 7.68
N ALA A 169 -1.31 -5.04 6.65
CA ALA A 169 -1.33 -3.96 5.67
C ALA A 169 -1.98 -4.43 4.37
N VAL A 170 -2.96 -3.68 3.87
CA VAL A 170 -3.73 -4.01 2.67
C VAL A 170 -2.88 -3.74 1.44
N LEU A 171 -2.73 -4.76 0.58
CA LEU A 171 -1.95 -4.67 -0.65
C LEU A 171 -2.83 -4.51 -1.88
N ASP A 172 -3.79 -5.40 -2.05
CA ASP A 172 -4.83 -5.28 -3.07
C ASP A 172 -6.20 -5.30 -2.39
N PRO A 173 -6.84 -4.13 -2.20
CA PRO A 173 -8.10 -4.07 -1.51
C PRO A 173 -9.21 -4.81 -2.27
N LYS A 174 -9.22 -4.76 -3.61
CA LYS A 174 -10.30 -5.34 -4.43
C LYS A 174 -10.24 -6.86 -4.41
N ASN A 175 -9.04 -7.41 -4.51
CA ASN A 175 -8.80 -8.86 -4.54
C ASN A 175 -8.55 -9.48 -3.17
N CYS A 176 -8.74 -8.71 -2.10
CA CYS A 176 -8.65 -9.19 -0.71
C CYS A 176 -7.25 -9.70 -0.34
N ILE A 177 -6.20 -9.02 -0.82
CA ILE A 177 -4.80 -9.41 -0.61
C ILE A 177 -4.14 -8.43 0.36
N SER A 178 -3.43 -8.95 1.34
CA SER A 178 -2.63 -8.20 2.30
C SER A 178 -1.18 -8.66 2.29
N ILE A 179 -0.31 -7.82 2.82
CA ILE A 179 0.99 -8.24 3.34
C ILE A 179 0.89 -8.30 4.86
N GLN A 180 1.28 -9.42 5.45
CA GLN A 180 1.19 -9.63 6.88
C GLN A 180 2.31 -10.50 7.41
N SER A 181 2.43 -10.50 8.74
CA SER A 181 3.30 -11.42 9.47
C SER A 181 2.49 -12.15 10.53
N SER A 182 2.56 -13.48 10.54
CA SER A 182 1.73 -14.34 11.38
C SER A 182 2.50 -15.62 11.75
N SER A 183 2.18 -16.18 12.91
CA SER A 183 2.72 -17.47 13.39
C SER A 183 2.21 -18.66 12.59
N TRP A 184 1.15 -18.45 11.83
CA TRP A 184 0.54 -19.45 10.98
C TRP A 184 0.05 -18.84 9.67
N VAL A 185 -0.01 -19.68 8.63
CA VAL A 185 -0.68 -19.37 7.36
C VAL A 185 -1.68 -20.48 7.07
N CYS A 186 -2.77 -20.15 6.39
CA CYS A 186 -3.76 -21.16 6.08
C CYS A 186 -3.27 -22.08 4.95
N LYS A 187 -3.30 -23.38 5.19
CA LYS A 187 -2.90 -24.43 4.26
C LYS A 187 -4.10 -25.03 3.54
N ASN A 188 -5.21 -25.23 4.24
CA ASN A 188 -6.42 -25.78 3.66
C ASN A 188 -7.69 -25.05 4.13
N ILE A 189 -8.63 -24.88 3.19
CA ILE A 189 -9.86 -24.12 3.38
C ILE A 189 -11.06 -25.07 3.21
N LYS A 190 -11.97 -25.07 4.18
CA LYS A 190 -13.26 -25.77 4.10
C LYS A 190 -14.38 -24.82 4.53
N ASP A 191 -15.45 -24.78 3.75
CA ASP A 191 -16.61 -23.88 3.98
C ASP A 191 -16.20 -22.40 4.16
N GLY A 192 -15.15 -22.00 3.43
CA GLY A 192 -14.60 -20.66 3.48
C GLY A 192 -13.89 -20.31 4.79
N ARG A 193 -13.48 -21.30 5.57
CA ARG A 193 -12.68 -21.14 6.80
C ARG A 193 -11.38 -21.88 6.69
N CYS A 194 -10.35 -21.39 7.37
CA CYS A 194 -9.14 -22.16 7.51
C CYS A 194 -9.37 -23.36 8.45
N VAL A 195 -9.12 -24.57 7.95
CA VAL A 195 -9.25 -25.80 8.75
C VAL A 195 -7.91 -26.49 8.99
N GLU A 196 -6.89 -26.14 8.20
CA GLU A 196 -5.53 -26.62 8.38
C GLU A 196 -4.58 -25.44 8.22
N ALA A 197 -3.67 -25.27 9.17
CA ALA A 197 -2.70 -24.19 9.18
C ALA A 197 -1.27 -24.72 9.16
N GLU A 198 -0.38 -24.00 8.51
CA GLU A 198 1.05 -24.25 8.51
C GLU A 198 1.75 -23.25 9.42
N MET A 199 2.75 -23.70 10.20
CA MET A 199 3.45 -22.90 11.20
C MET A 199 4.97 -22.97 10.99
N GLY A 200 5.73 -22.17 11.76
CA GLY A 200 7.18 -22.25 11.78
C GLY A 200 7.82 -21.77 10.47
N LYS A 201 8.57 -22.62 9.77
CA LYS A 201 9.30 -22.23 8.54
C LYS A 201 8.41 -21.85 7.34
N TYR A 202 7.10 -21.91 7.48
CA TYR A 202 6.17 -21.53 6.42
C TYR A 202 5.30 -20.33 6.80
N ALA A 203 5.46 -19.82 8.03
CA ALA A 203 4.72 -18.69 8.56
C ALA A 203 5.69 -17.67 9.15
N GLY A 204 5.59 -16.42 8.71
CA GLY A 204 6.50 -15.37 9.18
C GLY A 204 6.20 -14.03 8.52
N VAL A 205 6.44 -13.91 7.21
CA VAL A 205 5.93 -12.81 6.38
C VAL A 205 5.32 -13.41 5.13
N ALA A 206 4.09 -13.04 4.82
CA ALA A 206 3.37 -13.57 3.67
C ALA A 206 2.59 -12.46 2.96
N ILE A 207 2.54 -12.59 1.63
CA ILE A 207 1.43 -12.06 0.87
C ILE A 207 0.28 -13.05 1.03
N TYR A 208 -0.85 -12.55 1.52
CA TYR A 208 -1.96 -13.38 1.96
C TYR A 208 -3.25 -12.94 1.30
N LYS A 209 -3.85 -13.83 0.52
CA LYS A 209 -5.22 -13.69 0.05
C LYS A 209 -6.18 -14.33 1.04
N LEU A 210 -7.21 -13.58 1.44
CA LEU A 210 -8.26 -14.10 2.33
C LEU A 210 -8.98 -15.28 1.67
N ALA A 211 -9.30 -16.29 2.47
CA ALA A 211 -9.80 -17.58 1.99
C ALA A 211 -11.22 -17.52 1.43
N SER A 212 -12.02 -16.52 1.82
CA SER A 212 -13.45 -16.52 1.54
C SER A 212 -14.09 -15.14 1.41
N ASN A 213 -15.10 -15.09 0.53
CA ASN A 213 -16.03 -13.97 0.37
C ASN A 213 -16.76 -13.59 1.66
N ARG A 214 -16.84 -14.52 2.64
CA ARG A 214 -17.35 -14.24 3.98
C ARG A 214 -16.57 -13.11 4.66
N PHE A 215 -15.25 -13.15 4.54
CA PHE A 215 -14.32 -12.25 5.23
C PHE A 215 -13.92 -11.05 4.39
N CYS A 216 -13.87 -11.21 3.06
CA CYS A 216 -13.71 -10.09 2.16
C CYS A 216 -14.35 -10.35 0.81
N SER A 217 -15.19 -9.42 0.35
CA SER A 217 -15.82 -9.48 -0.97
C SER A 217 -15.93 -8.08 -1.57
N ASN A 218 -15.53 -7.93 -2.83
CA ASN A 218 -15.60 -6.67 -3.58
C ASN A 218 -15.01 -5.47 -2.81
N GLY A 219 -13.85 -5.69 -2.19
CA GLY A 219 -13.15 -4.69 -1.37
C GLY A 219 -13.82 -4.28 -0.07
N LEU A 220 -14.84 -5.01 0.39
CA LEU A 220 -15.37 -4.88 1.75
C LEU A 220 -14.72 -5.93 2.65
N TRP A 221 -13.85 -5.50 3.57
CA TRP A 221 -13.08 -6.32 4.49
C TRP A 221 -13.75 -6.39 5.86
N LYS A 222 -14.09 -7.59 6.33
CA LYS A 222 -14.82 -7.82 7.58
C LYS A 222 -13.95 -8.42 8.68
N GLY A 223 -13.02 -9.28 8.32
CA GLY A 223 -12.13 -9.98 9.25
C GLY A 223 -11.11 -10.83 8.50
N MET A 224 -10.36 -11.62 9.25
CA MET A 224 -9.55 -12.73 8.71
C MET A 224 -10.28 -14.06 8.92
N ASP A 225 -9.72 -15.16 8.39
CA ASP A 225 -10.36 -16.48 8.16
C ASP A 225 -10.81 -17.28 9.41
N GLY A 226 -11.41 -16.60 10.40
CA GLY A 226 -12.05 -17.12 11.60
C GLY A 226 -12.98 -16.06 12.23
N ASP A 227 -14.07 -16.50 12.88
CA ASP A 227 -15.14 -15.59 13.35
C ASP A 227 -14.74 -14.63 14.47
N HIS A 228 -13.69 -14.97 15.22
CA HIS A 228 -13.14 -14.11 16.27
C HIS A 228 -12.17 -13.05 15.72
N ASN A 229 -11.73 -13.17 14.47
CA ASN A 229 -10.74 -12.31 13.84
C ASN A 229 -11.37 -11.16 13.05
N LYS A 230 -12.42 -10.54 13.59
CA LYS A 230 -13.12 -9.42 12.95
C LYS A 230 -12.31 -8.15 13.10
N PHE A 231 -12.08 -7.43 12.00
CA PHE A 231 -11.42 -6.13 12.06
C PHE A 231 -12.27 -5.17 12.89
N THR A 232 -11.66 -4.55 13.88
CA THR A 232 -12.31 -3.57 14.76
C THR A 232 -11.94 -2.15 14.36
N VAL A 233 -10.76 -1.96 13.76
CA VAL A 233 -10.26 -0.64 13.38
C VAL A 233 -9.49 -0.72 12.08
N ALA A 234 -9.54 0.37 11.33
CA ALA A 234 -8.76 0.57 10.12
C ALA A 234 -8.06 1.94 10.16
N TRP A 235 -6.80 1.98 9.77
CA TRP A 235 -5.93 3.15 9.82
C TRP A 235 -5.29 3.43 8.48
N ARG A 236 -5.20 4.71 8.14
CA ARG A 236 -4.52 5.19 6.95
C ARG A 236 -3.45 6.18 7.34
N HIS A 237 -2.21 5.96 6.92
CA HIS A 237 -1.18 6.97 7.10
C HIS A 237 -1.52 8.21 6.26
N ARG A 238 -1.45 9.41 6.84
CA ARG A 238 -1.90 10.67 6.20
C ARG A 238 -1.23 10.93 4.85
N ALA A 239 0.01 10.49 4.67
CA ALA A 239 0.71 10.56 3.39
C ALA A 239 -0.06 9.92 2.23
N PHE A 240 -0.81 8.84 2.46
CA PHE A 240 -1.60 8.13 1.44
C PHE A 240 -2.86 8.90 1.02
N THR A 241 -3.14 10.06 1.60
CA THR A 241 -4.28 10.91 1.24
C THR A 241 -3.90 12.05 0.31
N THR A 242 -2.61 12.31 0.14
CA THR A 242 -2.09 13.48 -0.57
C THR A 242 -1.19 13.02 -1.72
N TRP A 243 -1.48 13.45 -2.94
CA TRP A 243 -0.61 13.22 -4.09
C TRP A 243 -0.98 14.14 -5.25
N ILE A 244 -0.06 14.27 -6.21
CA ILE A 244 -0.25 15.00 -7.46
C ILE A 244 -0.48 13.96 -8.56
N SER A 245 -1.59 14.10 -9.28
CA SER A 245 -1.93 13.25 -10.44
C SER A 245 -1.42 13.86 -11.75
N GLU A 246 -1.51 15.19 -11.88
CA GLU A 246 -1.13 15.89 -13.10
C GLU A 246 -0.34 17.16 -12.77
N MET A 247 0.70 17.41 -13.56
CA MET A 247 1.50 18.63 -13.54
C MET A 247 1.94 18.96 -14.97
N PRO A 248 2.21 20.23 -15.32
CA PRO A 248 2.79 20.56 -16.61
C PRO A 248 4.21 20.01 -16.69
N LYS A 249 4.61 19.54 -17.89
CA LYS A 249 5.98 19.07 -18.14
C LYS A 249 7.03 20.18 -18.02
N HIS A 250 6.64 21.41 -18.40
CA HIS A 250 7.49 22.60 -18.38
C HIS A 250 6.84 23.72 -17.56
N ALA A 251 7.65 24.46 -16.83
CA ALA A 251 7.23 25.68 -16.16
C ALA A 251 8.34 26.72 -16.16
N PHE A 252 7.97 27.98 -15.95
CA PHE A 252 8.92 29.07 -15.82
C PHE A 252 8.98 29.54 -14.38
N THR A 253 10.18 29.93 -13.93
CA THR A 253 10.35 30.63 -12.66
C THR A 253 9.45 31.86 -12.59
N SER A 254 8.95 32.18 -11.39
CA SER A 254 8.04 33.31 -11.14
C SER A 254 6.69 33.24 -11.87
N LYS A 255 6.33 32.10 -12.46
CA LYS A 255 5.02 31.90 -13.10
C LYS A 255 4.15 30.94 -12.29
N ARG A 256 2.83 31.14 -12.41
CA ARG A 256 1.85 30.23 -11.83
C ARG A 256 1.70 29.02 -12.74
N ILE A 257 1.60 27.85 -12.11
CA ILE A 257 1.25 26.60 -12.78
C ILE A 257 0.03 25.98 -12.12
N PHE A 258 -0.62 25.08 -12.87
CA PHE A 258 -1.69 24.25 -12.38
C PHE A 258 -1.17 22.89 -11.97
N LEU A 259 -1.63 22.40 -10.83
CA LEU A 259 -1.45 21.02 -10.40
C LEU A 259 -2.82 20.40 -10.16
N THR A 260 -3.03 19.16 -10.58
CA THR A 260 -4.21 18.37 -10.22
C THR A 260 -3.78 17.23 -9.29
N GLY A 261 -4.55 16.95 -8.24
CA GLY A 261 -4.23 15.90 -7.28
C GLY A 261 -5.26 15.75 -6.17
N LYS A 262 -5.00 14.90 -5.20
CA LYS A 262 -5.88 14.70 -4.03
C LYS A 262 -5.30 15.37 -2.79
N ASN A 263 -6.15 16.06 -2.02
CA ASN A 263 -5.79 16.74 -0.77
C ASN A 263 -4.56 17.66 -0.93
N ILE A 264 -4.53 18.41 -2.03
CA ILE A 264 -3.44 19.32 -2.38
C ILE A 264 -3.79 20.79 -2.20
N ALA A 265 -5.07 21.13 -1.99
CA ALA A 265 -5.52 22.51 -1.77
C ALA A 265 -5.06 23.05 -0.41
N GLY A 266 -4.50 24.27 -0.40
CA GLY A 266 -3.98 24.93 0.79
C GLY A 266 -2.73 24.28 1.39
N LYS A 267 -2.17 23.24 0.75
CA LYS A 267 -0.94 22.56 1.15
C LYS A 267 0.29 23.30 0.64
N TYR A 268 1.46 22.94 1.17
CA TYR A 268 2.74 23.50 0.76
C TYR A 268 3.46 22.57 -0.22
N ILE A 269 4.03 23.16 -1.27
CA ILE A 269 4.87 22.50 -2.27
C ILE A 269 6.31 22.96 -2.09
N TYR A 270 7.23 22.00 -2.08
CA TYR A 270 8.65 22.24 -2.16
C TYR A 270 9.11 21.94 -3.59
N PHE A 271 9.68 22.95 -4.23
CA PHE A 271 10.37 22.79 -5.50
C PHE A 271 11.83 22.43 -5.24
N GLU A 272 12.38 21.57 -6.08
CA GLU A 272 13.81 21.26 -6.06
C GLU A 272 14.64 22.56 -6.14
N GLY A 273 15.70 22.68 -5.35
CA GLY A 273 16.55 23.87 -5.29
C GLY A 273 15.95 25.09 -4.55
N SER A 274 14.67 25.09 -4.17
CA SER A 274 14.07 26.20 -3.44
C SER A 274 14.06 25.97 -1.94
N ASN A 275 14.51 26.97 -1.17
CA ASN A 275 14.53 26.91 0.29
C ASN A 275 13.18 27.25 0.94
N LYS A 276 12.20 27.72 0.15
CA LYS A 276 10.88 28.15 0.65
C LYS A 276 9.78 27.29 0.05
N ALA A 277 8.91 26.78 0.91
CA ALA A 277 7.71 26.08 0.49
C ALA A 277 6.66 27.09 0.00
N VAL A 278 5.97 26.78 -1.10
CA VAL A 278 4.92 27.63 -1.67
C VAL A 278 3.56 27.03 -1.39
N ARG A 279 2.64 27.83 -0.88
CA ARG A 279 1.27 27.39 -0.60
C ARG A 279 0.45 27.33 -1.89
N THR A 280 -0.34 26.27 -2.05
CA THR A 280 -1.27 26.12 -3.15
C THR A 280 -2.58 26.86 -2.90
N THR A 281 -3.21 27.33 -3.96
CA THR A 281 -4.54 27.97 -3.92
C THR A 281 -5.53 27.13 -4.70
N LEU A 282 -6.67 26.79 -4.10
CA LEU A 282 -7.72 26.02 -4.77
C LEU A 282 -8.26 26.78 -5.99
N ASN A 283 -8.28 26.12 -7.14
CA ASN A 283 -8.97 26.60 -8.33
C ASN A 283 -10.32 25.89 -8.52
N LYS A 284 -10.30 24.55 -8.52
CA LYS A 284 -11.47 23.72 -8.80
C LYS A 284 -11.45 22.46 -7.95
N TYR A 285 -12.62 22.03 -7.48
CA TYR A 285 -12.80 20.76 -6.79
C TYR A 285 -13.79 19.87 -7.54
N ASN A 286 -13.35 18.68 -7.93
CA ASN A 286 -14.19 17.66 -8.52
C ASN A 286 -14.78 16.78 -7.42
N LYS A 287 -16.07 16.98 -7.10
CA LYS A 287 -16.77 16.21 -6.07
C LYS A 287 -16.87 14.71 -6.38
N LYS A 288 -16.89 14.30 -7.66
CA LYS A 288 -17.10 12.89 -8.05
C LYS A 288 -15.91 12.00 -7.70
N ASN A 289 -14.69 12.49 -7.92
CA ASN A 289 -13.46 11.74 -7.68
C ASN A 289 -12.58 12.32 -6.55
N GLY A 290 -12.98 13.46 -5.97
CA GLY A 290 -12.27 14.14 -4.90
C GLY A 290 -10.96 14.81 -5.33
N LEU A 291 -10.73 14.97 -6.64
CA LEU A 291 -9.54 15.67 -7.15
C LEU A 291 -9.70 17.18 -7.04
N GLN A 292 -8.59 17.84 -6.76
CA GLN A 292 -8.44 19.28 -6.64
C GLN A 292 -7.48 19.75 -7.72
N SER A 293 -7.87 20.78 -8.46
CA SER A 293 -6.94 21.56 -9.29
C SER A 293 -6.57 22.82 -8.52
N VAL A 294 -5.28 23.11 -8.42
CA VAL A 294 -4.74 24.22 -7.63
C VAL A 294 -3.74 25.02 -8.44
N PHE A 295 -3.59 26.28 -8.10
CA PHE A 295 -2.48 27.11 -8.54
C PHE A 295 -1.32 27.05 -7.56
N VAL A 296 -0.10 27.10 -8.07
CA VAL A 296 1.11 27.34 -7.27
C VAL A 296 2.08 28.23 -8.05
N LEU A 297 2.73 29.16 -7.36
CA LEU A 297 3.78 30.00 -7.94
C LEU A 297 5.10 29.22 -7.92
N VAL A 298 5.76 29.11 -9.07
CA VAL A 298 7.11 28.52 -9.15
C VAL A 298 8.12 29.52 -8.59
N PRO A 299 8.91 29.16 -7.56
CA PRO A 299 9.95 30.01 -7.00
C PRO A 299 10.99 30.46 -8.04
N ASN A 300 11.68 31.57 -7.78
CA ASN A 300 12.73 32.09 -8.66
C ASN A 300 13.98 31.21 -8.67
N ASP A 301 14.24 30.52 -7.56
CA ASP A 301 15.38 29.63 -7.32
C ASP A 301 15.06 28.16 -7.63
N ALA A 302 13.85 27.85 -8.08
CA ALA A 302 13.44 26.49 -8.41
C ALA A 302 14.27 25.89 -9.55
N LYS A 303 14.59 24.61 -9.42
CA LYS A 303 15.28 23.77 -10.41
C LYS A 303 14.35 22.67 -10.91
N SER A 304 14.71 22.09 -12.05
CA SER A 304 14.03 20.89 -12.57
C SER A 304 14.18 19.72 -11.60
N GLY A 305 13.12 18.95 -11.41
CA GLY A 305 13.11 17.84 -10.47
C GLY A 305 11.70 17.41 -10.07
N LYS A 306 11.60 16.48 -9.14
CA LYS A 306 10.33 16.14 -8.48
C LYS A 306 9.93 17.28 -7.54
N ILE A 307 8.63 17.49 -7.39
CA ILE A 307 8.09 18.41 -6.39
C ILE A 307 7.60 17.61 -5.18
N LYS A 308 7.84 18.13 -3.98
CA LYS A 308 7.40 17.48 -2.74
C LYS A 308 6.18 18.19 -2.19
N ILE A 309 5.14 17.45 -1.85
CA ILE A 309 3.92 18.01 -1.28
C ILE A 309 3.79 17.66 0.20
N TYR A 310 3.60 18.69 1.02
CA TYR A 310 3.38 18.55 2.46
C TYR A 310 2.00 17.96 2.76
N TRP A 311 1.96 16.78 3.37
CA TRP A 311 0.70 16.11 3.75
C TRP A 311 0.24 16.45 5.18
N GLY A 312 1.13 17.00 6.01
CA GLY A 312 0.84 17.31 7.42
C GLY A 312 -0.15 18.46 7.65
N THR A 313 -0.30 18.83 8.93
CA THR A 313 -1.02 20.01 9.41
C THR A 313 -0.04 20.92 10.18
N GLY A 314 -0.27 22.23 10.19
CA GLY A 314 0.62 23.20 10.84
C GLY A 314 1.85 23.57 9.98
N ARG A 315 2.97 23.87 10.65
CA ARG A 315 4.21 24.35 10.00
C ARG A 315 4.75 23.30 9.03
N PRO A 316 5.03 23.66 7.76
CA PRO A 316 5.48 22.70 6.76
C PRO A 316 6.91 22.24 7.05
N THR A 317 7.16 20.93 6.89
CA THR A 317 8.47 20.30 7.05
C THR A 317 8.70 19.25 5.97
N LEU A 318 9.95 19.08 5.53
CA LEU A 318 10.32 18.10 4.51
C LEU A 318 10.02 16.65 4.94
N LEU A 319 10.15 16.33 6.23
CA LEU A 319 9.85 15.01 6.79
C LEU A 319 8.38 14.57 6.63
N LYS A 320 7.48 15.52 6.36
CA LYS A 320 6.06 15.26 6.13
C LYS A 320 5.66 15.61 4.71
N THR A 321 6.52 15.28 3.76
CA THR A 321 6.23 15.40 2.33
C THR A 321 6.09 14.04 1.67
N VAL A 322 5.46 14.02 0.51
CA VAL A 322 5.56 12.93 -0.46
C VAL A 322 6.00 13.52 -1.79
N ASP A 323 6.80 12.77 -2.53
CA ASP A 323 7.28 13.20 -3.84
C ASP A 323 6.21 13.00 -4.91
N SER A 324 6.24 13.85 -5.93
CA SER A 324 5.51 13.62 -7.17
C SER A 324 6.06 12.42 -7.93
N SER A 325 5.20 11.76 -8.71
CA SER A 325 5.60 10.64 -9.57
C SER A 325 6.48 11.10 -10.74
N LEU A 326 6.20 12.27 -11.31
CA LEU A 326 6.93 12.86 -12.42
C LEU A 326 7.82 14.02 -11.95
N SER A 327 8.81 14.35 -12.77
CA SER A 327 9.62 15.57 -12.63
C SER A 327 9.07 16.68 -13.51
N ILE A 328 9.20 17.92 -13.05
CA ILE A 328 8.92 19.12 -13.83
C ILE A 328 10.21 19.74 -14.35
N ILE A 329 10.20 20.24 -15.58
CA ILE A 329 11.31 21.00 -16.17
C ILE A 329 11.10 22.48 -15.86
N ILE A 330 12.03 23.10 -15.13
CA ILE A 330 11.97 24.52 -14.78
C ILE A 330 12.91 25.32 -15.68
N ASN A 331 12.30 26.18 -16.50
CA ASN A 331 13.00 27.12 -17.35
C ASN A 331 13.17 28.45 -16.61
N LYS A 332 14.39 29.00 -16.60
CA LYS A 332 14.62 30.35 -16.09
C LYS A 332 14.11 31.35 -17.13
N LYS A 333 13.31 32.31 -16.68
CA LYS A 333 12.94 33.45 -17.53
C LYS A 333 14.22 34.25 -17.84
N GLY A 334 14.67 34.27 -19.10
CA GLY A 334 15.82 35.10 -19.53
C GLY A 334 16.94 34.46 -20.36
N LEU A 335 16.81 33.23 -20.87
CA LEU A 335 17.77 32.68 -21.85
C LEU A 335 17.06 32.05 -23.06
N VAL A 336 16.26 32.85 -23.78
CA VAL A 336 16.23 32.71 -25.24
C VAL A 336 17.37 33.60 -25.72
N ARG A 337 18.58 33.05 -25.81
CA ARG A 337 19.61 33.65 -26.64
C ARG A 337 19.14 33.42 -28.07
N ASN A 338 18.67 34.48 -28.72
CA ASN A 338 18.75 34.55 -30.17
C ASN A 338 20.23 34.32 -30.53
N LYS A 339 20.53 33.17 -31.11
CA LYS A 339 21.68 32.97 -31.98
C LYS A 339 21.20 32.16 -33.17
#